data_AF-A0A2E2PY41-F1
#
_entry.id   AF-A0A2E2PY41-F1
#
_cell.length_a   1.000
_cell.length_b   1.000
_cell.length_c   1.000
_cell.angle_alpha   90.00
_cell.angle_beta   90.00
_cell.angle_gamma   90.00
#
_symmetry.space_group_name_H-M   'P 1'
#
loop_
_entity.id
_entity.type
_entity.pdbx_description
1 polymer ?
#
loop_
_entity_poly.entity_id
_entity_poly.type
_entity_poly.pdbx_seq_one_letter_code
_entity_poly.pdbx_strand_id
1 'polypeptide(L)'
;MALALLVGTPWPPAQAVPRGDEAVVEQVPARERDRTDLVPVPQRAWVVLRGHGWGHGHGMSQYGAGGAAEAGLTWQQILDFYYPGTDTGHAGGEMRVLVTADTTPDLVVRHQPGLMLLDGAGGAAALPAGVTDQWRITPTATGTVLQRRTTKGGVVRWRRDRPVAAGAGFTAGGAPVVLVTPSGEVGYRGRLLSVPGSDGRDTVNVLGLEDYVRGVVTREMPASWPAQAIAAQAVAARTYAVRSRAGAGGRTYDVCDTTACQVYGGAAGETAAGSAAVSATAGTILTWQGAPALTMYSSSNGGRALGVDDIPYLVDQRDPYDGWAPNPNHTWMRRIADDTLEARWPAVGELTGVRVLSREGGGEWGGRVLGVRLVGTAGAVTVPAAELKAALGLKERWFTLVGARRRW
;
A
#
# COMPACT_ATOMS: atom_id res chain seq x y z
N MET A 1 1.75 -29.57 -3.39
CA MET A 1 1.69 -30.67 -2.38
C MET A 1 2.79 -30.46 -1.37
N ALA A 2 2.43 -30.12 -0.13
CA ALA A 2 3.11 -30.48 1.13
C ALA A 2 2.63 -29.51 2.21
N LEU A 3 1.50 -29.89 2.79
CA LEU A 3 0.99 -29.46 4.07
C LEU A 3 1.95 -29.97 5.16
N ALA A 4 2.30 -29.15 6.16
CA ALA A 4 2.96 -29.64 7.36
C ALA A 4 2.21 -29.13 8.59
N LEU A 5 1.39 -30.03 9.14
CA LEU A 5 0.78 -29.97 10.45
C LEU A 5 1.86 -30.05 11.54
N LEU A 6 1.73 -29.24 12.59
CA LEU A 6 2.23 -29.56 13.92
C LEU A 6 1.12 -29.32 14.94
N VAL A 7 0.64 -30.44 15.49
CA VAL A 7 -0.35 -30.52 16.56
C VAL A 7 0.40 -30.42 17.89
N GLY A 8 -0.08 -29.57 18.80
CA GLY A 8 0.42 -29.46 20.18
C GLY A 8 -0.70 -29.08 21.13
N THR A 9 -1.22 -30.10 21.84
CA THR A 9 -2.01 -30.17 23.10
C THR A 9 -2.83 -28.97 23.64
N PRO A 10 -4.05 -29.21 24.17
CA PRO A 10 -4.99 -28.18 24.62
C PRO A 10 -4.60 -27.54 25.97
N TRP A 11 -4.75 -26.21 26.07
CA TRP A 11 -4.61 -25.43 27.31
C TRP A 11 -5.96 -25.39 28.09
N PRO A 12 -5.97 -25.26 29.43
CA PRO A 12 -7.17 -25.42 30.26
C PRO A 12 -8.23 -24.32 30.03
N PRO A 13 -9.50 -24.55 30.40
CA PRO A 13 -10.56 -23.57 30.21
C PRO A 13 -10.28 -22.30 31.01
N ALA A 14 -10.23 -21.17 30.31
CA ALA A 14 -10.15 -19.86 30.94
C ALA A 14 -11.39 -19.63 31.82
N GLN A 15 -11.15 -19.21 33.06
CA GLN A 15 -12.19 -18.89 34.05
C GLN A 15 -13.02 -17.70 33.58
N ALA A 16 -14.34 -17.82 33.77
CA ALA A 16 -15.33 -16.82 33.39
C ALA A 16 -15.17 -15.52 34.19
N VAL A 17 -15.05 -14.40 33.48
CA VAL A 17 -15.19 -13.03 34.01
C VAL A 17 -16.62 -12.56 33.72
N PRO A 18 -17.27 -11.79 34.62
CA PRO A 18 -18.73 -11.71 34.71
C PRO A 18 -19.38 -11.03 33.51
N ARG A 19 -20.49 -11.61 33.01
CA ARG A 19 -21.41 -10.95 32.07
C ARG A 19 -22.13 -9.81 32.79
N GLY A 20 -21.76 -8.58 32.45
CA GLY A 20 -22.55 -7.39 32.71
C GLY A 20 -23.11 -6.87 31.39
N ASP A 21 -24.42 -6.70 31.35
CA ASP A 21 -25.25 -6.11 30.30
C ASP A 21 -25.43 -6.95 29.03
N GLU A 22 -26.47 -7.80 29.07
CA GLU A 22 -27.16 -8.31 27.89
C GLU A 22 -27.62 -7.13 27.03
N ALA A 23 -26.80 -6.77 26.05
CA ALA A 23 -27.27 -6.01 24.90
C ALA A 23 -28.39 -6.82 24.25
N VAL A 24 -29.60 -6.25 24.27
CA VAL A 24 -30.75 -6.73 23.52
C VAL A 24 -30.29 -6.92 22.07
N VAL A 25 -30.06 -8.17 21.69
CA VAL A 25 -29.92 -8.56 20.30
C VAL A 25 -31.31 -8.36 19.71
N GLU A 26 -31.54 -7.17 19.16
CA GLU A 26 -32.73 -6.91 18.36
C GLU A 26 -32.70 -7.94 17.23
N GLN A 27 -33.56 -8.95 17.35
CA GLN A 27 -33.66 -9.99 16.35
C GLN A 27 -34.16 -9.34 15.07
N VAL A 28 -33.22 -9.10 14.16
CA VAL A 28 -33.54 -8.74 12.78
C VAL A 28 -34.55 -9.77 12.26
N PRO A 29 -35.78 -9.36 11.90
CA PRO A 29 -36.82 -10.28 11.52
C PRO A 29 -36.35 -11.19 10.38
N ALA A 30 -36.73 -12.47 10.40
CA ALA A 30 -36.36 -13.47 9.38
C ALA A 30 -36.71 -13.07 7.94
N ARG A 31 -37.49 -11.99 7.73
CA ARG A 31 -37.79 -11.40 6.41
C ARG A 31 -36.64 -10.63 5.77
N GLU A 32 -35.57 -10.27 6.48
CA GLU A 32 -34.40 -9.62 5.86
C GLU A 32 -33.32 -10.60 5.38
N ARG A 33 -33.44 -11.89 5.71
CA ARG A 33 -32.45 -12.91 5.30
C ARG A 33 -32.61 -13.41 3.86
N ASP A 34 -33.66 -12.99 3.15
CA ASP A 34 -34.08 -13.64 1.90
C ASP A 34 -34.57 -12.66 0.82
N ARG A 35 -34.06 -11.42 0.80
CA ARG A 35 -34.13 -10.62 -0.43
C ARG A 35 -33.18 -11.28 -1.42
N THR A 36 -33.75 -11.94 -2.42
CA THR A 36 -33.06 -12.46 -3.59
C THR A 36 -32.07 -11.42 -4.12
N ASP A 37 -30.78 -11.60 -3.82
CA ASP A 37 -29.69 -10.71 -4.23
C ASP A 37 -29.51 -10.62 -5.77
N LEU A 38 -30.41 -11.24 -6.56
CA LEU A 38 -30.47 -11.08 -8.00
C LEU A 38 -31.11 -9.72 -8.35
N VAL A 39 -30.30 -8.81 -8.85
CA VAL A 39 -30.76 -7.59 -9.52
C VAL A 39 -30.95 -7.90 -11.00
N PRO A 40 -32.19 -7.82 -11.55
CA PRO A 40 -32.41 -7.88 -12.99
C PRO A 40 -31.76 -6.69 -13.68
N VAL A 41 -31.10 -6.94 -14.81
CA VAL A 41 -30.42 -5.93 -15.62
C VAL A 41 -31.15 -5.82 -16.95
N PRO A 42 -31.84 -4.69 -17.25
CA PRO A 42 -32.38 -4.46 -18.57
C PRO A 42 -31.26 -4.18 -19.57
N GLN A 43 -31.50 -4.39 -20.86
CA GLN A 43 -30.54 -4.02 -21.90
C GLN A 43 -30.13 -2.55 -21.81
N ARG A 44 -28.85 -2.30 -22.07
CA ARG A 44 -28.20 -0.99 -22.02
C ARG A 44 -28.45 -0.35 -20.66
N ALA A 45 -27.94 -0.97 -19.59
CA ALA A 45 -28.14 -0.49 -18.22
C ALA A 45 -26.85 -0.20 -17.44
N TRP A 46 -26.97 0.68 -16.46
CA TRP A 46 -26.05 0.82 -15.34
C TRP A 46 -26.46 -0.17 -14.26
N VAL A 47 -25.55 -1.06 -13.85
CA VAL A 47 -25.60 -1.76 -12.56
C VAL A 47 -25.11 -0.80 -11.48
N VAL A 48 -25.92 -0.57 -10.46
CA VAL A 48 -25.64 0.42 -9.41
C VAL A 48 -25.25 -0.27 -8.11
N LEU A 49 -24.05 0.05 -7.64
CA LEU A 49 -23.51 -0.40 -6.36
C LEU A 49 -23.53 0.74 -5.36
N ARG A 50 -23.83 0.42 -4.10
CA ARG A 50 -23.50 1.23 -2.93
C ARG A 50 -22.52 0.42 -2.09
N GLY A 51 -21.46 1.04 -1.62
CA GLY A 51 -20.43 0.35 -0.85
C GLY A 51 -19.78 1.20 0.22
N HIS A 52 -18.88 0.54 0.96
CA HIS A 52 -18.15 1.09 2.10
C HIS A 52 -16.65 0.90 1.92
N GLY A 53 -15.87 1.78 2.55
CA GLY A 53 -14.42 1.69 2.63
C GLY A 53 -13.68 1.91 1.31
N TRP A 54 -12.35 1.94 1.42
CA TRP A 54 -11.44 1.95 0.30
C TRP A 54 -10.11 1.30 0.70
N GLY A 55 -9.77 0.21 0.02
CA GLY A 55 -8.54 -0.54 0.24
C GLY A 55 -8.84 -2.01 0.52
N HIS A 56 -8.28 -2.54 1.62
CA HIS A 56 -8.41 -3.94 2.02
C HIS A 56 -9.11 -4.16 3.36
N GLY A 57 -9.37 -3.10 4.14
CA GLY A 57 -10.14 -3.19 5.38
C GLY A 57 -9.41 -3.77 6.59
N HIS A 58 -8.31 -4.51 6.42
CA HIS A 58 -7.49 -4.98 7.54
C HIS A 58 -6.71 -3.86 8.25
N GLY A 59 -6.58 -3.96 9.57
CA GLY A 59 -5.77 -3.07 10.40
C GLY A 59 -6.26 -1.62 10.41
N MET A 60 -5.33 -0.66 10.40
CA MET A 60 -5.65 0.75 10.61
C MET A 60 -6.38 1.39 9.42
N SER A 61 -7.53 2.02 9.68
CA SER A 61 -8.15 2.97 8.75
C SER A 61 -7.44 4.31 8.85
N GLN A 62 -6.93 4.83 7.73
CA GLN A 62 -6.29 6.15 7.72
C GLN A 62 -7.29 7.25 8.08
N TYR A 63 -8.47 7.25 7.45
CA TYR A 63 -9.54 8.19 7.81
C TYR A 63 -10.04 7.97 9.24
N GLY A 64 -10.10 6.73 9.70
CA GLY A 64 -10.48 6.43 11.08
C GLY A 64 -9.44 6.91 12.10
N ALA A 65 -8.15 6.80 11.82
CA ALA A 65 -7.10 7.44 12.61
C ALA A 65 -7.24 8.98 12.64
N GLY A 66 -7.63 9.58 11.51
CA GLY A 66 -8.00 11.00 11.45
C GLY A 66 -9.18 11.36 12.36
N GLY A 67 -10.27 10.58 12.30
CA GLY A 67 -11.44 10.75 13.16
C GLY A 67 -11.16 10.51 14.64
N ALA A 68 -10.31 9.55 14.96
CA ALA A 68 -9.89 9.25 16.34
C ALA A 68 -9.05 10.40 16.91
N ALA A 69 -8.11 10.92 16.13
CA ALA A 69 -7.33 12.09 16.52
C ALA A 69 -8.20 13.34 16.69
N GLU A 70 -9.21 13.55 15.83
CA GLU A 70 -10.21 14.63 15.96
C GLU A 70 -11.03 14.47 17.26
N ALA A 71 -11.31 13.23 17.66
CA ALA A 71 -11.94 12.91 18.94
C ALA A 71 -10.99 13.02 20.16
N GLY A 72 -9.75 13.47 19.96
CA GLY A 72 -8.78 13.74 21.01
C GLY A 72 -7.89 12.56 21.40
N LEU A 73 -7.92 11.45 20.67
CA LEU A 73 -7.05 10.30 20.96
C LEU A 73 -5.59 10.61 20.59
N THR A 74 -4.67 10.11 21.41
CA THR A 74 -3.24 10.14 21.10
C THR A 74 -2.88 9.08 20.06
N TRP A 75 -1.73 9.22 19.40
CA TRP A 75 -1.26 8.23 18.45
C TRP A 75 -1.11 6.83 19.04
N GLN A 76 -0.75 6.71 20.34
CA GLN A 76 -0.72 5.43 21.05
C GLN A 76 -2.12 4.82 21.14
N GLN A 77 -3.11 5.59 21.61
CA GLN A 77 -4.48 5.10 21.73
C GLN A 77 -5.09 4.71 20.38
N ILE A 78 -4.74 5.44 19.32
CA ILE A 78 -5.12 5.09 17.94
C ILE A 78 -4.52 3.74 17.56
N LEU A 79 -3.22 3.53 17.80
CA LEU A 79 -2.56 2.26 17.47
C LEU A 79 -3.05 1.10 18.34
N ASP A 80 -3.28 1.32 19.63
CA ASP A 80 -3.84 0.32 20.55
C ASP A 80 -5.24 -0.12 20.11
N PHE A 81 -6.03 0.81 19.56
CA PHE A 81 -7.32 0.48 18.98
C PHE A 81 -7.18 -0.41 17.74
N TYR A 82 -6.29 -0.08 16.80
CA TYR A 82 -6.17 -0.81 15.53
C TYR A 82 -5.29 -2.07 15.58
N TYR A 83 -4.40 -2.17 16.57
CA TYR A 83 -3.45 -3.27 16.75
C TYR A 83 -3.42 -3.74 18.23
N PRO A 84 -4.57 -4.14 18.80
CA PRO A 84 -4.69 -4.41 20.22
C PRO A 84 -3.74 -5.52 20.69
N GLY A 85 -3.17 -5.34 21.88
CA GLY A 85 -2.26 -6.30 22.50
C GLY A 85 -0.83 -6.28 21.95
N THR A 86 -0.51 -5.41 20.99
CA THR A 86 0.88 -5.19 20.60
C THR A 86 1.64 -4.40 21.66
N ASP A 87 2.95 -4.66 21.77
CA ASP A 87 3.86 -3.94 22.65
C ASP A 87 4.63 -2.88 21.85
N THR A 88 5.13 -1.84 22.53
CA THR A 88 6.02 -0.86 21.92
C THR A 88 7.47 -1.37 21.90
N GLY A 89 8.12 -1.27 20.74
CA GLY A 89 9.54 -1.56 20.54
C GLY A 89 10.28 -0.43 19.83
N HIS A 90 11.58 -0.64 19.61
CA HIS A 90 12.44 0.32 18.90
C HIS A 90 13.22 -0.36 17.79
N ALA A 91 13.33 0.30 16.63
CA ALA A 91 14.11 -0.19 15.50
C ALA A 91 14.73 0.97 14.71
N GLY A 92 15.89 0.69 14.09
CA GLY A 92 16.59 1.63 13.21
C GLY A 92 17.21 0.91 12.01
N GLY A 93 18.29 1.47 11.48
CA GLY A 93 19.05 0.90 10.36
C GLY A 93 18.59 1.37 8.98
N GLU A 94 19.16 0.79 7.93
CA GLU A 94 18.84 1.15 6.55
C GLU A 94 17.64 0.37 6.01
N MET A 95 16.97 0.97 5.04
CA MET A 95 15.99 0.35 4.16
C MET A 95 16.50 0.38 2.73
N ARG A 96 16.22 -0.68 1.98
CA ARG A 96 16.50 -0.80 0.54
C ARG A 96 15.17 -0.84 -0.21
N VAL A 97 14.90 0.17 -1.02
CA VAL A 97 13.62 0.32 -1.73
C VAL A 97 13.84 0.14 -3.23
N LEU A 98 13.14 -0.81 -3.85
CA LEU A 98 13.07 -0.91 -5.30
C LEU A 98 12.27 0.28 -5.84
N VAL A 99 12.88 1.06 -6.74
CA VAL A 99 12.23 2.19 -7.42
C VAL A 99 11.64 1.70 -8.74
N THR A 100 10.35 1.35 -8.75
CA THR A 100 9.72 0.72 -9.93
C THR A 100 9.43 1.71 -11.05
N ALA A 101 9.46 3.01 -10.77
CA ALA A 101 9.30 4.07 -11.78
C ALA A 101 10.47 4.15 -12.77
N ASP A 102 11.63 3.59 -12.43
CA ASP A 102 12.76 3.51 -13.34
C ASP A 102 12.75 2.18 -14.11
N THR A 103 12.13 2.22 -15.28
CA THR A 103 12.00 1.07 -16.18
C THR A 103 13.16 0.98 -17.19
N THR A 104 14.21 1.76 -17.01
CA THR A 104 15.32 1.86 -17.96
C THR A 104 16.47 0.92 -17.58
N PRO A 105 17.31 0.51 -18.56
CA PRO A 105 18.51 -0.26 -18.25
C PRO A 105 19.61 0.57 -17.57
N ASP A 106 19.41 1.88 -17.40
CA ASP A 106 20.41 2.83 -16.90
C ASP A 106 19.99 3.35 -15.51
N LEU A 107 20.96 3.64 -14.63
CA LEU A 107 20.74 4.53 -13.50
C LEU A 107 21.19 5.94 -13.89
N VAL A 108 20.25 6.86 -14.13
CA VAL A 108 20.52 8.23 -14.58
C VAL A 108 20.23 9.25 -13.48
N VAL A 109 21.18 10.13 -13.18
CA VAL A 109 21.01 11.19 -12.17
C VAL A 109 21.41 12.56 -12.72
N ARG A 110 20.78 13.63 -12.21
CA ARG A 110 21.24 15.00 -12.47
C ARG A 110 22.58 15.25 -11.79
N HIS A 111 23.45 15.99 -12.47
CA HIS A 111 24.60 16.57 -11.80
C HIS A 111 24.17 17.67 -10.85
N GLN A 112 24.76 17.70 -9.65
CA GLN A 112 24.53 18.70 -8.62
C GLN A 112 25.77 18.82 -7.71
N PRO A 113 25.92 19.93 -6.96
CA PRO A 113 26.96 20.05 -5.95
C PRO A 113 26.91 18.90 -4.94
N GLY A 114 28.08 18.37 -4.58
CA GLY A 114 28.19 17.27 -3.63
C GLY A 114 27.88 15.88 -4.19
N LEU A 115 27.51 15.74 -5.47
CA LEU A 115 27.30 14.44 -6.11
C LEU A 115 28.60 13.63 -6.17
N MET A 116 28.54 12.40 -5.66
CA MET A 116 29.63 11.45 -5.62
C MET A 116 29.22 10.13 -6.26
N LEU A 117 30.17 9.49 -6.94
CA LEU A 117 30.08 8.12 -7.42
C LEU A 117 30.43 7.16 -6.28
N LEU A 118 29.57 6.17 -6.06
CA LEU A 118 29.83 5.04 -5.18
C LEU A 118 30.41 3.88 -6.01
N ASP A 119 31.50 3.28 -5.53
CA ASP A 119 32.22 2.23 -6.25
C ASP A 119 31.64 0.81 -6.07
N GLY A 120 30.60 0.65 -5.24
CA GLY A 120 29.99 -0.63 -4.91
C GLY A 120 30.69 -1.41 -3.79
N ALA A 121 31.91 -1.02 -3.40
CA ALA A 121 32.68 -1.58 -2.29
C ALA A 121 32.66 -0.69 -1.03
N GLY A 122 31.95 0.43 -1.08
CA GLY A 122 31.79 1.37 0.03
C GLY A 122 32.63 2.65 -0.10
N GLY A 123 33.44 2.77 -1.14
CA GLY A 123 34.15 3.99 -1.48
C GLY A 123 33.26 5.00 -2.20
N ALA A 124 33.55 6.29 -2.00
CA ALA A 124 32.89 7.39 -2.67
C ALA A 124 33.92 8.34 -3.28
N ALA A 125 33.69 8.76 -4.53
CA ALA A 125 34.55 9.70 -5.23
C ALA A 125 33.74 10.84 -5.82
N ALA A 126 34.22 12.08 -5.65
CA ALA A 126 33.59 13.26 -6.24
C ALA A 126 33.60 13.16 -7.78
N LEU A 127 32.49 13.57 -8.39
CA LEU A 127 32.38 13.70 -9.84
C LEU A 127 32.79 15.11 -10.27
N PRO A 128 33.48 15.29 -11.41
CA PRO A 128 33.91 16.61 -11.86
C PRO A 128 32.72 17.57 -12.04
N ALA A 129 32.85 18.78 -11.49
CA ALA A 129 31.84 19.83 -11.64
C ALA A 129 31.89 20.48 -13.03
N GLY A 130 30.74 20.90 -13.55
CA GLY A 130 30.65 21.71 -14.78
C GLY A 130 30.95 20.97 -16.10
N VAL A 131 31.20 19.66 -16.07
CA VAL A 131 31.51 18.87 -17.28
C VAL A 131 30.29 18.21 -17.92
N THR A 132 29.17 18.16 -17.21
CA THR A 132 27.90 17.56 -17.64
C THR A 132 26.76 18.00 -16.74
N ASP A 133 25.53 17.90 -17.24
CA ASP A 133 24.29 18.09 -16.48
C ASP A 133 23.69 16.76 -15.98
N GLN A 134 24.14 15.60 -16.49
CA GLN A 134 23.67 14.27 -16.09
C GLN A 134 24.76 13.20 -16.15
N TRP A 135 24.71 12.28 -15.20
CA TRP A 135 25.52 11.08 -15.16
C TRP A 135 24.65 9.85 -15.32
N ARG A 136 25.17 8.81 -15.98
CA ARG A 136 24.52 7.49 -16.00
C ARG A 136 25.48 6.35 -15.71
N ILE A 137 24.99 5.37 -14.96
CA ILE A 137 25.60 4.05 -14.85
C ILE A 137 24.82 3.11 -15.77
N THR A 138 25.49 2.50 -16.74
CA THR A 138 24.84 1.68 -17.77
C THR A 138 25.56 0.33 -17.94
N PRO A 139 24.81 -0.79 -18.07
CA PRO A 139 25.39 -2.07 -18.41
C PRO A 139 25.92 -2.07 -19.86
N THR A 140 26.95 -2.86 -20.09
CA THR A 140 27.56 -3.12 -21.39
C THR A 140 27.81 -4.62 -21.53
N ALA A 141 28.14 -5.09 -22.73
CA ALA A 141 28.39 -6.52 -22.96
C ALA A 141 29.51 -7.11 -22.09
N THR A 142 30.43 -6.29 -21.57
CA THR A 142 31.61 -6.73 -20.80
C THR A 142 31.64 -6.21 -19.36
N GLY A 143 30.57 -5.59 -18.87
CA GLY A 143 30.50 -5.06 -17.50
C GLY A 143 29.66 -3.79 -17.40
N THR A 144 29.97 -2.91 -16.47
CA THR A 144 29.22 -1.67 -16.22
C THR A 144 30.13 -0.46 -16.36
N VAL A 145 29.61 0.64 -16.93
CA VAL A 145 30.40 1.87 -17.13
C VAL A 145 29.66 3.11 -16.65
N LEU A 146 30.41 4.06 -16.11
CA LEU A 146 29.96 5.43 -15.91
C LEU A 146 30.06 6.20 -17.22
N GLN A 147 29.03 6.98 -17.54
CA GLN A 147 29.01 7.87 -18.68
C GLN A 147 28.47 9.25 -18.28
N ARG A 148 28.91 10.27 -19.01
CA ARG A 148 28.46 11.66 -18.85
C ARG A 148 27.68 12.12 -20.07
N ARG A 149 26.63 12.91 -19.85
CA ARG A 149 25.84 13.52 -20.91
C ARG A 149 26.60 14.72 -21.48
N THR A 150 26.63 14.83 -22.80
CA THR A 150 27.26 15.96 -23.49
C THR A 150 26.31 16.48 -24.56
N THR A 151 26.21 17.80 -24.68
CA THR A 151 25.41 18.46 -25.71
C THR A 151 26.34 19.36 -26.51
N LYS A 152 26.46 19.12 -27.82
CA LYS A 152 27.25 19.96 -28.73
C LYS A 152 26.43 20.23 -29.99
N GLY A 153 26.19 21.51 -30.30
CA GLY A 153 25.37 21.91 -31.45
C GLY A 153 23.95 21.34 -31.41
N GLY A 154 23.33 21.28 -30.23
CA GLY A 154 21.99 20.70 -30.04
C GLY A 154 21.94 19.15 -30.00
N VAL A 155 23.03 18.46 -30.36
CA VAL A 155 23.07 16.99 -30.36
C VAL A 155 23.49 16.47 -28.98
N VAL A 156 22.61 15.68 -28.36
CA VAL A 156 22.87 14.99 -27.09
C VAL A 156 23.58 13.67 -27.34
N ARG A 157 24.68 13.43 -26.61
CA ARG A 157 25.41 12.16 -26.64
C ARG A 157 25.92 11.79 -25.27
N TRP A 158 25.92 10.49 -24.98
CA TRP A 158 26.63 9.92 -23.84
C TRP A 158 28.08 9.64 -24.19
N ARG A 159 29.00 9.98 -23.28
CA ARG A 159 30.44 9.74 -23.41
C ARG A 159 30.90 8.85 -22.27
N ARG A 160 31.63 7.77 -22.60
CA ARG A 160 32.26 6.89 -21.60
C ARG A 160 33.24 7.69 -20.76
N ASP A 161 33.13 7.55 -19.43
CA ASP A 161 34.08 8.10 -18.47
C ASP A 161 35.04 7.00 -18.01
N ARG A 162 34.54 6.01 -17.25
CA ARG A 162 35.33 4.90 -16.73
C ARG A 162 34.48 3.64 -16.45
N PRO A 163 35.07 2.44 -16.37
CA PRO A 163 34.39 1.25 -15.83
C PRO A 163 33.99 1.44 -14.36
N VAL A 164 32.90 0.81 -13.95
CA VAL A 164 32.45 0.76 -12.54
C VAL A 164 32.06 -0.68 -12.18
N ALA A 165 32.14 -1.03 -10.89
CA ALA A 165 31.73 -2.34 -10.43
C ALA A 165 30.20 -2.50 -10.43
N ALA A 166 29.73 -3.74 -10.37
CA ALA A 166 28.33 -4.02 -10.08
C ALA A 166 27.96 -3.48 -8.68
N GLY A 167 26.77 -2.93 -8.51
CA GLY A 167 26.38 -2.28 -7.25
C GLY A 167 26.87 -0.83 -7.11
N ALA A 168 27.57 -0.28 -8.12
CA ALA A 168 27.91 1.13 -8.16
C ALA A 168 26.65 2.02 -8.13
N GLY A 169 26.81 3.25 -7.67
CA GLY A 169 25.69 4.13 -7.44
C GLY A 169 26.07 5.59 -7.25
N PHE A 170 25.14 6.37 -6.73
CA PHE A 170 25.31 7.79 -6.47
C PHE A 170 24.86 8.16 -5.06
N THR A 171 25.53 9.14 -4.47
CA THR A 171 25.11 9.86 -3.26
C THR A 171 25.42 11.35 -3.42
N ALA A 172 24.85 12.21 -2.58
CA ALA A 172 25.05 13.65 -2.66
C ALA A 172 25.33 14.32 -1.31
N GLY A 173 26.12 13.66 -0.45
CA GLY A 173 26.63 14.29 0.79
C GLY A 173 25.54 14.77 1.75
N GLY A 174 24.41 14.05 1.81
CA GLY A 174 23.24 14.38 2.64
C GLY A 174 22.10 15.08 1.89
N ALA A 175 22.36 15.68 0.71
CA ALA A 175 21.30 16.16 -0.16
C ALA A 175 20.61 15.00 -0.90
N PRO A 176 19.32 15.13 -1.29
CA PRO A 176 18.66 14.15 -2.15
C PRO A 176 19.35 14.02 -3.52
N VAL A 177 19.56 12.80 -4.00
CA VAL A 177 20.03 12.51 -5.36
C VAL A 177 18.83 12.58 -6.31
N VAL A 178 18.91 13.42 -7.34
CA VAL A 178 17.83 13.56 -8.33
C VAL A 178 17.95 12.49 -9.40
N LEU A 179 17.11 11.45 -9.30
CA LEU A 179 16.94 10.40 -10.29
C LEU A 179 16.16 10.93 -11.49
N VAL A 180 16.57 10.55 -12.69
CA VAL A 180 15.89 10.87 -13.94
C VAL A 180 15.32 9.58 -14.52
N THR A 181 13.99 9.52 -14.65
CA THR A 181 13.27 8.38 -15.25
C THR A 181 12.47 8.83 -16.48
N PRO A 182 11.89 7.90 -17.27
CA PRO A 182 10.99 8.27 -18.36
C PRO A 182 9.75 9.05 -17.92
N SER A 183 9.34 8.91 -16.66
CA SER A 183 8.18 9.58 -16.06
C SER A 183 8.50 10.93 -15.43
N GLY A 184 9.78 11.29 -15.25
CA GLY A 184 10.19 12.59 -14.74
C GLY A 184 11.42 12.53 -13.83
N GLU A 185 11.64 13.60 -13.07
CA GLU A 185 12.75 13.71 -12.13
C GLU A 185 12.25 13.69 -10.67
N VAL A 186 12.90 12.90 -9.82
CA VAL A 186 12.54 12.76 -8.39
C VAL A 186 13.80 12.74 -7.54
N GLY A 187 13.82 13.52 -6.47
CA GLY A 187 14.89 13.51 -5.47
C GLY A 187 14.72 12.39 -4.45
N TYR A 188 15.78 11.62 -4.19
CA TYR A 188 15.81 10.53 -3.20
C TYR A 188 16.91 10.76 -2.16
N ARG A 189 16.56 10.66 -0.87
CA ARG A 189 17.56 10.71 0.22
C ARG A 189 18.49 9.50 0.17
N GLY A 190 19.67 9.63 0.79
CA GLY A 190 20.64 8.55 0.91
C GLY A 190 21.38 8.27 -0.40
N ARG A 191 21.24 7.04 -0.89
CA ARG A 191 22.02 6.50 -2.01
C ARG A 191 21.10 5.87 -3.04
N LEU A 192 21.44 6.00 -4.32
CA LEU A 192 20.82 5.25 -5.42
C LEU A 192 21.84 4.26 -5.96
N LEU A 193 21.52 2.98 -5.93
CA LEU A 193 22.40 1.90 -6.38
C LEU A 193 21.84 1.26 -7.65
N SER A 194 22.73 0.90 -8.56
CA SER A 194 22.46 0.07 -9.72
C SER A 194 22.80 -1.38 -9.37
N VAL A 195 21.79 -2.22 -9.16
CA VAL A 195 21.97 -3.61 -8.71
C VAL A 195 21.44 -4.60 -9.75
N PRO A 196 21.96 -5.85 -9.80
CA PRO A 196 21.36 -6.89 -10.62
C PRO A 196 19.87 -7.11 -10.26
N GLY A 197 19.02 -7.25 -11.28
CA GLY A 197 17.56 -7.20 -11.13
C GLY A 197 16.80 -8.04 -12.16
N SER A 198 15.46 -8.01 -12.09
CA SER A 198 14.58 -8.92 -12.84
C SER A 198 14.69 -8.81 -14.37
N ASP A 199 15.03 -7.62 -14.88
CA ASP A 199 15.26 -7.35 -16.31
C ASP A 199 16.73 -6.98 -16.60
N GLY A 200 17.63 -7.56 -15.80
CA GLY A 200 19.08 -7.32 -15.86
C GLY A 200 19.57 -6.37 -14.77
N ARG A 201 18.83 -5.30 -14.46
CA ARG A 201 19.23 -4.30 -13.45
C ARG A 201 18.05 -3.52 -12.86
N ASP A 202 18.09 -3.31 -11.55
CA ASP A 202 17.14 -2.50 -10.79
C ASP A 202 17.79 -1.22 -10.23
N THR A 203 17.01 -0.15 -10.06
CA THR A 203 17.37 1.01 -9.22
C THR A 203 16.88 0.74 -7.81
N VAL A 204 17.83 0.68 -6.86
CA VAL A 204 17.52 0.53 -5.44
C VAL A 204 17.94 1.79 -4.68
N ASN A 205 16.98 2.41 -4.01
CA ASN A 205 17.26 3.51 -3.09
C ASN A 205 17.58 2.95 -1.69
N VAL A 206 18.77 3.27 -1.19
CA VAL A 206 19.24 2.88 0.15
C VAL A 206 19.34 4.10 1.05
N LEU A 207 18.61 4.08 2.17
CA LEU A 207 18.48 5.22 3.07
C LEU A 207 18.17 4.78 4.50
N GLY A 208 18.36 5.67 5.48
CA GLY A 208 17.99 5.39 6.87
C GLY A 208 16.48 5.22 7.05
N LEU A 209 16.07 4.40 8.01
CA LEU A 209 14.66 4.08 8.28
C LEU A 209 13.79 5.33 8.45
N GLU A 210 14.24 6.35 9.17
CA GLU A 210 13.46 7.57 9.36
C GLU A 210 13.30 8.38 8.07
N ASP A 211 14.33 8.43 7.23
CA ASP A 211 14.23 9.08 5.91
C ASP A 211 13.25 8.34 4.99
N TYR A 212 13.25 7.01 5.05
CA TYR A 212 12.26 6.19 4.36
C TYR A 212 10.84 6.51 4.83
N VAL A 213 10.61 6.53 6.15
CA VAL A 213 9.28 6.79 6.72
C VAL A 213 8.77 8.19 6.36
N ARG A 214 9.64 9.22 6.26
CA ARG A 214 9.24 10.56 5.77
C ARG A 214 8.68 10.51 4.34
N GLY A 215 9.32 9.74 3.46
CA GLY A 215 8.89 9.55 2.08
C GLY A 215 7.61 8.73 1.92
N VAL A 216 7.28 7.87 2.90
CA VAL A 216 6.03 7.10 2.93
C VAL A 216 4.88 7.92 3.51
N VAL A 217 5.03 8.44 4.73
CA VAL A 217 3.94 9.11 5.48
C VAL A 217 3.32 10.23 4.65
N THR A 218 4.14 10.96 3.90
CA THR A 218 3.66 12.09 3.11
C THR A 218 2.83 11.70 1.88
N ARG A 219 2.96 10.46 1.41
CA ARG A 219 2.12 9.92 0.33
C ARG A 219 0.86 9.26 0.87
N GLU A 220 0.88 8.84 2.12
CA GLU A 220 -0.19 8.10 2.77
C GLU A 220 -1.22 9.00 3.46
N MET A 221 -0.78 10.10 4.09
CA MET A 221 -1.67 11.03 4.81
C MET A 221 -1.48 12.48 4.39
N PRO A 222 -2.58 13.23 4.17
CA PRO A 222 -2.51 14.66 3.95
C PRO A 222 -1.88 15.39 5.14
N ALA A 223 -0.96 16.32 4.85
CA ALA A 223 -0.27 17.10 5.88
C ALA A 223 -1.20 18.01 6.71
N SER A 224 -2.43 18.23 6.24
CA SER A 224 -3.46 18.98 6.95
C SER A 224 -4.23 18.16 8.00
N TRP A 225 -4.03 16.84 8.03
CA TRP A 225 -4.71 15.99 9.00
C TRP A 225 -4.13 16.15 10.42
N PRO A 226 -4.89 15.78 11.46
CA PRO A 226 -4.43 15.89 12.84
C PRO A 226 -3.07 15.21 13.07
N ALA A 227 -2.19 15.88 13.82
CA ALA A 227 -0.81 15.42 14.03
C ALA A 227 -0.72 14.02 14.67
N GLN A 228 -1.67 13.67 15.57
CA GLN A 228 -1.73 12.35 16.19
C GLN A 228 -2.02 11.23 15.17
N ALA A 229 -2.84 11.51 14.15
CA ALA A 229 -3.12 10.56 13.09
C ALA A 229 -1.86 10.33 12.22
N ILE A 230 -1.15 11.40 11.87
CA ILE A 230 0.11 11.34 11.11
C ILE A 230 1.18 10.58 11.91
N ALA A 231 1.26 10.79 13.23
CA ALA A 231 2.16 10.06 14.12
C ALA A 231 1.83 8.56 14.20
N ALA A 232 0.55 8.18 14.29
CA ALA A 232 0.13 6.78 14.25
C ALA A 232 0.54 6.11 12.93
N GLN A 233 0.33 6.80 11.79
CA GLN A 233 0.79 6.32 10.49
C GLN A 233 2.31 6.19 10.39
N ALA A 234 3.08 7.10 10.99
CA ALA A 234 4.53 6.99 11.01
C ALA A 234 4.99 5.71 11.72
N VAL A 235 4.41 5.38 12.88
CA VAL A 235 4.73 4.15 13.63
C VAL A 235 4.26 2.90 12.87
N ALA A 236 3.03 2.90 12.34
CA ALA A 236 2.52 1.78 11.54
C ALA A 236 3.37 1.54 10.29
N ALA A 237 3.76 2.60 9.57
CA ALA A 237 4.60 2.49 8.39
C ALA A 237 6.01 2.01 8.72
N ARG A 238 6.63 2.52 9.79
CA ARG A 238 7.95 2.08 10.27
C ARG A 238 7.94 0.60 10.65
N THR A 239 6.91 0.17 11.36
CA THR A 239 6.77 -1.22 11.79
C THR A 239 6.67 -2.17 10.59
N TYR A 240 5.85 -1.82 9.59
CA TYR A 240 5.71 -2.59 8.36
C TYR A 240 7.05 -2.68 7.60
N ALA A 241 7.78 -1.56 7.51
CA ALA A 241 9.08 -1.51 6.85
C ALA A 241 10.09 -2.45 7.52
N VAL A 242 10.19 -2.39 8.85
CA VAL A 242 11.11 -3.23 9.64
C VAL A 242 10.75 -4.70 9.51
N ARG A 243 9.45 -5.04 9.55
CA ARG A 243 8.97 -6.41 9.31
C ARG A 243 9.32 -6.90 7.91
N SER A 244 9.09 -6.08 6.89
CA SER A 244 9.37 -6.42 5.49
C SER A 244 10.86 -6.67 5.24
N ARG A 245 11.72 -5.85 5.86
CA ARG A 245 13.17 -6.04 5.84
C ARG A 245 13.60 -7.38 6.43
N ALA A 246 13.01 -7.79 7.56
CA ALA A 246 13.28 -9.11 8.15
C ALA A 246 12.85 -10.27 7.23
N GLY A 247 11.79 -10.08 6.44
CA GLY A 247 11.30 -11.03 5.44
C GLY A 247 11.92 -10.89 4.03
N ALA A 248 12.97 -10.08 3.85
CA ALA A 248 13.53 -9.80 2.52
C ALA A 248 14.14 -11.03 1.83
N GLY A 249 14.60 -12.03 2.60
CA GLY A 249 14.97 -13.36 2.07
C GLY A 249 16.05 -13.34 0.99
N GLY A 250 17.11 -12.53 1.15
CA GLY A 250 18.23 -12.46 0.21
C GLY A 250 18.00 -11.59 -1.03
N ARG A 251 16.82 -10.95 -1.17
CA ARG A 251 16.57 -9.94 -2.20
C ARG A 251 17.54 -8.76 -2.09
N THR A 252 17.78 -8.11 -3.22
CA THR A 252 18.59 -6.87 -3.32
C THR A 252 17.88 -5.65 -2.71
N TYR A 253 16.56 -5.76 -2.47
CA TYR A 253 15.72 -4.77 -1.81
C TYR A 253 14.84 -5.39 -0.71
N ASP A 254 14.38 -4.56 0.21
CA ASP A 254 13.52 -4.94 1.35
C ASP A 254 12.04 -4.74 1.00
N VAL A 255 11.73 -3.60 0.35
CA VAL A 255 10.38 -3.15 -0.03
C VAL A 255 10.38 -2.54 -1.43
N CYS A 256 9.21 -2.42 -2.04
CA CYS A 256 8.96 -1.74 -3.31
C CYS A 256 8.21 -0.42 -3.07
N ASP A 257 8.17 0.48 -4.05
CA ASP A 257 7.56 1.82 -3.96
C ASP A 257 6.08 1.88 -4.39
N THR A 258 5.43 0.72 -4.53
CA THR A 258 4.02 0.60 -4.94
C THR A 258 3.13 0.14 -3.80
N THR A 259 1.81 0.16 -4.03
CA THR A 259 0.80 -0.38 -3.11
C THR A 259 0.94 -1.88 -2.83
N ALA A 260 1.76 -2.61 -3.59
CA ALA A 260 2.10 -3.99 -3.24
C ALA A 260 2.98 -4.07 -1.97
N CYS A 261 3.67 -2.97 -1.65
CA CYS A 261 4.45 -2.77 -0.44
C CYS A 261 3.93 -1.51 0.29
N GLN A 262 4.61 -0.37 0.14
CA GLN A 262 4.14 0.93 0.63
C GLN A 262 4.44 2.00 -0.43
N VAL A 263 3.54 2.97 -0.60
CA VAL A 263 3.78 4.06 -1.55
C VAL A 263 4.92 4.92 -1.02
N TYR A 264 6.04 4.91 -1.74
CA TYR A 264 7.24 5.65 -1.38
C TYR A 264 7.54 6.72 -2.43
N GLY A 265 7.57 7.98 -2.00
CA GLY A 265 7.67 9.13 -2.90
C GLY A 265 9.08 9.70 -3.12
N GLY A 266 10.09 9.14 -2.46
CA GLY A 266 11.37 9.83 -2.29
C GLY A 266 11.25 11.07 -1.40
N ALA A 267 12.21 11.99 -1.52
CA ALA A 267 12.23 13.26 -0.81
C ALA A 267 11.24 14.28 -1.41
N ALA A 268 10.85 14.08 -2.68
CA ALA A 268 9.91 14.94 -3.40
C ALA A 268 8.49 14.71 -2.87
N GLY A 269 8.12 15.53 -1.90
CA GLY A 269 6.79 15.54 -1.30
C GLY A 269 6.82 15.75 0.21
N GLU A 270 7.93 15.48 0.89
CA GLU A 270 8.05 15.60 2.35
C GLU A 270 7.49 16.94 2.86
N THR A 271 6.61 16.86 3.86
CA THR A 271 6.02 18.04 4.49
C THR A 271 6.60 18.28 5.88
N ALA A 272 6.49 19.52 6.37
CA ALA A 272 6.90 19.86 7.74
C ALA A 272 6.11 19.05 8.78
N ALA A 273 4.78 18.91 8.60
CA ALA A 273 3.92 18.13 9.49
C ALA A 273 4.31 16.65 9.51
N GLY A 274 4.48 16.03 8.33
CA GLY A 274 4.95 14.65 8.23
C GLY A 274 6.31 14.45 8.88
N SER A 275 7.27 15.34 8.59
CA SER A 275 8.62 15.29 9.17
C SER A 275 8.61 15.45 10.69
N ALA A 276 7.76 16.31 11.24
CA ALA A 276 7.59 16.50 12.67
C ALA A 276 7.01 15.24 13.34
N ALA A 277 5.97 14.63 12.75
CA ALA A 277 5.38 13.39 13.25
C ALA A 277 6.40 12.24 13.24
N VAL A 278 7.14 12.05 12.15
CA VAL A 278 8.20 11.04 12.06
C VAL A 278 9.27 11.24 13.13
N SER A 279 9.69 12.50 13.35
CA SER A 279 10.69 12.83 14.36
C SER A 279 10.17 12.62 15.80
N ALA A 280 8.90 12.93 16.04
CA ALA A 280 8.26 12.74 17.35
C ALA A 280 8.09 11.26 17.74
N THR A 281 8.03 10.36 16.75
CA THR A 281 7.90 8.92 16.95
C THR A 281 9.15 8.16 16.51
N ALA A 282 10.32 8.83 16.46
CA ALA A 282 11.52 8.26 15.85
C ALA A 282 11.91 6.93 16.49
N GLY A 283 12.17 5.92 15.67
CA GLY A 283 12.52 4.57 16.10
C GLY A 283 11.38 3.74 16.68
N THR A 284 10.24 4.32 17.06
CA THR A 284 9.12 3.58 17.66
C THR A 284 8.44 2.66 16.65
N ILE A 285 8.28 1.39 17.03
CA ILE A 285 7.53 0.36 16.28
C ILE A 285 6.57 -0.40 17.20
N LEU A 286 5.61 -1.10 16.60
CA LEU A 286 4.79 -2.09 17.30
C LEU A 286 5.40 -3.48 17.17
N THR A 287 5.33 -4.25 18.24
CA THR A 287 5.85 -5.62 18.29
C THR A 287 4.80 -6.58 18.82
N TRP A 288 4.89 -7.84 18.41
CA TRP A 288 4.11 -8.93 18.94
C TRP A 288 5.06 -10.09 19.22
N GLN A 289 5.10 -10.54 20.48
CA GLN A 289 6.00 -11.60 20.93
C GLN A 289 7.47 -11.31 20.58
N GLY A 290 7.89 -10.05 20.76
CA GLY A 290 9.27 -9.59 20.51
C GLY A 290 9.63 -9.41 19.03
N ALA A 291 8.75 -9.75 18.08
CA ALA A 291 8.96 -9.53 16.66
C ALA A 291 8.17 -8.31 16.15
N PRO A 292 8.64 -7.57 15.12
CA PRO A 292 7.87 -6.49 14.50
C PRO A 292 6.48 -6.96 14.05
N ALA A 293 5.43 -6.29 14.52
CA ALA A 293 4.04 -6.65 14.25
C ALA A 293 3.68 -6.43 12.77
N LEU A 294 2.66 -7.14 12.27
CA LEU A 294 2.09 -6.86 10.94
C LEU A 294 1.12 -5.68 11.04
N THR A 295 1.59 -4.48 10.69
CA THR A 295 0.80 -3.24 10.75
C THR A 295 0.19 -2.88 9.39
N MET A 296 -0.77 -3.68 8.92
CA MET A 296 -1.52 -3.34 7.71
C MET A 296 -2.40 -2.10 7.93
N TYR A 297 -2.57 -1.29 6.89
CA TYR A 297 -3.42 -0.11 6.94
C TYR A 297 -3.98 0.19 5.54
N SER A 298 -5.15 0.84 5.49
CA SER A 298 -5.78 1.24 4.23
C SER A 298 -6.55 2.55 4.38
N SER A 299 -6.96 3.15 3.27
CA SER A 299 -7.61 4.47 3.27
C SER A 299 -8.81 4.52 4.22
N SER A 300 -9.76 3.62 4.05
CA SER A 300 -10.95 3.53 4.91
C SER A 300 -11.39 2.09 5.04
N ASN A 301 -11.72 1.67 6.26
CA ASN A 301 -12.28 0.33 6.50
C ASN A 301 -13.81 0.31 6.39
N GLY A 302 -14.46 1.46 6.18
CA GLY A 302 -15.90 1.55 5.99
C GLY A 302 -16.71 1.46 7.29
N GLY A 303 -16.06 1.60 8.45
CA GLY A 303 -16.68 1.47 9.78
C GLY A 303 -16.49 0.10 10.44
N ARG A 304 -15.74 -0.81 9.80
CA ARG A 304 -15.35 -2.09 10.41
C ARG A 304 -14.03 -2.60 9.83
N ALA A 305 -13.04 -2.80 10.70
CA ALA A 305 -11.79 -3.44 10.34
C ALA A 305 -11.99 -4.95 10.16
N LEU A 306 -11.25 -5.55 9.23
CA LEU A 306 -11.21 -7.00 9.06
C LEU A 306 -10.11 -7.64 9.87
N GLY A 307 -10.48 -8.74 10.52
CA GLY A 307 -9.52 -9.63 11.14
C GLY A 307 -8.64 -10.36 10.11
N VAL A 308 -7.52 -10.88 10.57
CA VAL A 308 -6.70 -11.83 9.81
C VAL A 308 -6.52 -13.08 10.67
N ASP A 309 -6.86 -14.22 10.09
CA ASP A 309 -6.66 -15.51 10.74
C ASP A 309 -5.20 -15.67 11.19
N ASP A 310 -5.02 -16.24 12.38
CA ASP A 310 -3.71 -16.46 13.02
C ASP A 310 -2.91 -15.19 13.38
N ILE A 311 -3.50 -13.99 13.24
CA ILE A 311 -2.87 -12.73 13.68
C ILE A 311 -3.77 -12.05 14.72
N PRO A 312 -3.57 -12.31 16.03
CA PRO A 312 -4.54 -11.96 17.08
C PRO A 312 -4.72 -10.47 17.34
N TYR A 313 -3.77 -9.64 16.88
CA TYR A 313 -3.83 -8.18 16.97
C TYR A 313 -4.36 -7.53 15.68
N LEU A 314 -4.74 -8.30 14.66
CA LEU A 314 -5.52 -7.84 13.52
C LEU A 314 -6.91 -8.44 13.65
N VAL A 315 -7.79 -7.70 14.31
CA VAL A 315 -9.11 -8.18 14.74
C VAL A 315 -10.24 -7.62 13.88
N ASP A 316 -11.29 -8.43 13.74
CA ASP A 316 -12.54 -7.96 13.15
C ASP A 316 -13.31 -7.14 14.19
N GLN A 317 -13.40 -5.83 13.99
CA GLN A 317 -13.97 -4.92 14.98
C GLN A 317 -14.66 -3.71 14.35
N ARG A 318 -15.66 -3.17 15.03
CA ARG A 318 -16.33 -1.92 14.64
C ARG A 318 -15.35 -0.75 14.80
N ASP A 319 -15.33 0.13 13.81
CA ASP A 319 -14.57 1.37 13.81
C ASP A 319 -15.52 2.58 13.89
N PRO A 320 -15.71 3.19 15.08
CA PRO A 320 -16.59 4.34 15.22
C PRO A 320 -15.98 5.63 14.64
N TYR A 321 -14.68 5.63 14.31
CA TYR A 321 -13.95 6.82 13.89
C TYR A 321 -13.86 6.95 12.36
N ASP A 322 -14.02 5.85 11.61
CA ASP A 322 -13.97 5.86 10.14
C ASP A 322 -15.09 6.72 9.52
N GLY A 323 -16.23 6.88 10.20
CA GLY A 323 -17.33 7.76 9.80
C GLY A 323 -17.05 9.27 9.97
N TRP A 324 -15.78 9.66 10.14
CA TRP A 324 -15.34 11.05 10.22
C TRP A 324 -15.80 11.86 9.01
N ALA A 325 -16.35 13.06 9.24
CA ALA A 325 -17.03 13.85 8.21
C ALA A 325 -16.19 14.11 6.93
N PRO A 326 -14.87 14.35 7.01
CA PRO A 326 -14.01 14.46 5.85
C PRO A 326 -13.77 13.17 5.07
N ASN A 327 -14.24 12.00 5.50
CA ASN A 327 -14.02 10.72 4.82
C ASN A 327 -15.03 10.49 3.67
N PRO A 328 -14.64 10.69 2.39
CA PRO A 328 -15.54 10.45 1.25
C PRO A 328 -15.61 8.95 0.88
N ASN A 329 -14.89 8.09 1.61
CA ASN A 329 -14.75 6.68 1.33
C ASN A 329 -15.49 5.81 2.34
N HIS A 330 -15.99 6.40 3.43
CA HIS A 330 -16.82 5.69 4.40
C HIS A 330 -18.01 5.03 3.69
N THR A 331 -18.68 5.78 2.80
CA THR A 331 -19.71 5.28 1.88
C THR A 331 -19.46 5.82 0.48
N TRP A 332 -19.71 5.01 -0.54
CA TRP A 332 -19.60 5.39 -1.94
C TRP A 332 -20.70 4.76 -2.81
N MET A 333 -20.88 5.33 -4.00
CA MET A 333 -21.72 4.76 -5.06
C MET A 333 -20.90 4.55 -6.32
N ARG A 334 -21.17 3.46 -7.05
CA ARG A 334 -20.55 3.18 -8.35
C ARG A 334 -21.61 2.71 -9.34
N ARG A 335 -21.54 3.23 -10.56
CA ARG A 335 -22.32 2.74 -11.71
C ARG A 335 -21.38 2.00 -12.64
N ILE A 336 -21.75 0.80 -13.04
CA ILE A 336 -21.01 -0.05 -13.98
C ILE A 336 -21.90 -0.29 -15.17
N ALA A 337 -21.42 -0.04 -16.37
CA ALA A 337 -22.18 -0.34 -17.57
C ALA A 337 -22.23 -1.85 -17.79
N ASP A 338 -23.38 -2.36 -18.22
CA ASP A 338 -23.55 -3.75 -18.65
C ASP A 338 -22.51 -4.14 -19.71
N ASP A 339 -22.31 -3.32 -20.75
CA ASP A 339 -21.30 -3.58 -21.80
C ASP A 339 -19.87 -3.77 -21.26
N THR A 340 -19.53 -3.16 -20.13
CA THR A 340 -18.23 -3.31 -19.47
C THR A 340 -18.11 -4.69 -18.82
N LEU A 341 -19.19 -5.18 -18.23
CA LEU A 341 -19.26 -6.53 -17.66
C LEU A 341 -19.26 -7.58 -18.76
N GLU A 342 -20.01 -7.35 -19.83
CA GLU A 342 -20.11 -8.24 -20.99
C GLU A 342 -18.77 -8.36 -21.71
N ALA A 343 -18.08 -7.24 -21.96
CA ALA A 343 -16.76 -7.25 -22.58
C ALA A 343 -15.72 -7.95 -21.70
N ARG A 344 -15.82 -7.82 -20.37
CA ARG A 344 -14.86 -8.44 -19.44
C ARG A 344 -15.10 -9.94 -19.26
N TRP A 345 -16.37 -10.38 -19.27
CA TRP A 345 -16.77 -11.77 -19.13
C TRP A 345 -17.71 -12.19 -20.28
N PRO A 346 -17.20 -12.34 -21.52
CA PRO A 346 -18.01 -12.53 -22.72
C PRO A 346 -18.86 -13.81 -22.72
N ALA A 347 -18.53 -14.79 -21.88
CA ALA A 347 -19.30 -16.02 -21.72
C ALA A 347 -20.73 -15.80 -21.19
N VAL A 348 -21.05 -14.61 -20.65
CA VAL A 348 -22.42 -14.30 -20.21
C VAL A 348 -23.35 -13.93 -21.37
N GLY A 349 -22.83 -13.46 -22.51
CA GLY A 349 -23.65 -12.83 -23.55
C GLY A 349 -24.22 -11.49 -23.07
N GLU A 350 -25.47 -11.19 -23.39
CA GLU A 350 -26.16 -9.99 -22.91
C GLU A 350 -26.50 -10.15 -21.42
N LEU A 351 -26.08 -9.21 -20.58
CA LEU A 351 -26.27 -9.28 -19.13
C LEU A 351 -27.76 -9.09 -18.77
N THR A 352 -28.33 -10.06 -18.07
CA THR A 352 -29.74 -10.04 -17.62
C THR A 352 -29.89 -10.00 -16.10
N GLY A 353 -28.83 -10.31 -15.35
CA GLY A 353 -28.88 -10.28 -13.90
C GLY A 353 -27.51 -10.34 -13.23
N VAL A 354 -27.45 -9.77 -12.03
CA VAL A 354 -26.27 -9.83 -11.15
C VAL A 354 -26.71 -10.28 -9.77
N ARG A 355 -26.04 -11.28 -9.19
CA ARG A 355 -26.36 -11.82 -7.86
C ARG A 355 -25.15 -11.87 -6.95
N VAL A 356 -25.26 -11.33 -5.73
CA VAL A 356 -24.30 -11.63 -4.65
C VAL A 356 -24.53 -13.06 -4.15
N LEU A 357 -23.46 -13.87 -4.09
CA LEU A 357 -23.56 -15.28 -3.70
C LEU A 357 -23.33 -15.51 -2.21
N SER A 358 -22.33 -14.85 -1.65
CA SER A 358 -21.94 -14.99 -0.25
C SER A 358 -21.13 -13.80 0.23
N ARG A 359 -21.06 -13.66 1.55
CA ARG A 359 -20.34 -12.61 2.26
C ARG A 359 -19.58 -13.20 3.44
N GLU A 360 -18.57 -12.47 3.92
CA GLU A 360 -17.73 -12.90 5.04
C GLU A 360 -18.43 -12.86 6.41
N GLY A 361 -19.56 -12.15 6.53
CA GLY A 361 -20.26 -11.92 7.80
C GLY A 361 -19.84 -10.62 8.48
N GLY A 362 -20.66 -10.13 9.41
CA GLY A 362 -20.41 -8.89 10.17
C GLY A 362 -20.67 -7.60 9.38
N GLY A 363 -20.98 -6.50 10.07
CA GLY A 363 -21.22 -5.19 9.43
C GLY A 363 -22.49 -5.08 8.57
N GLU A 364 -22.70 -3.92 7.96
CA GLU A 364 -23.84 -3.64 7.06
C GLU A 364 -23.88 -4.64 5.88
N TRP A 365 -25.10 -5.08 5.55
CA TRP A 365 -25.42 -6.09 4.52
C TRP A 365 -24.80 -7.47 4.74
N GLY A 366 -24.22 -7.76 5.91
CA GLY A 366 -23.51 -9.01 6.18
C GLY A 366 -22.06 -9.01 5.68
N GLY A 367 -21.47 -7.84 5.44
CA GLY A 367 -20.02 -7.69 5.26
C GLY A 367 -19.57 -7.71 3.81
N ARG A 368 -18.27 -7.89 3.57
CA ARG A 368 -17.72 -7.88 2.21
C ARG A 368 -18.16 -9.08 1.42
N VAL A 369 -18.47 -8.83 0.14
CA VAL A 369 -18.87 -9.84 -0.82
C VAL A 369 -17.69 -10.76 -1.11
N LEU A 370 -17.92 -12.08 -1.14
CA LEU A 370 -16.92 -13.08 -1.50
C LEU A 370 -17.03 -13.48 -2.97
N GLY A 371 -18.24 -13.54 -3.52
CA GLY A 371 -18.48 -13.88 -4.92
C GLY A 371 -19.78 -13.29 -5.48
N VAL A 372 -19.76 -13.03 -6.78
CA VAL A 372 -20.90 -12.53 -7.54
C VAL A 372 -21.16 -13.46 -8.72
N ARG A 373 -22.42 -13.74 -9.02
CA ARG A 373 -22.84 -14.44 -10.23
C ARG A 373 -23.40 -13.44 -11.25
N LEU A 374 -22.75 -13.36 -12.40
CA LEU A 374 -23.23 -12.64 -13.56
C LEU A 374 -24.06 -13.62 -14.41
N VAL A 375 -25.28 -13.23 -14.77
CA VAL A 375 -26.21 -14.05 -15.54
C VAL A 375 -26.56 -13.29 -16.81
N GLY A 376 -26.44 -13.94 -17.96
CA GLY A 376 -26.78 -13.38 -19.25
C GLY A 376 -27.43 -14.38 -20.18
N THR A 377 -27.68 -13.96 -21.42
CA THR A 377 -28.41 -14.75 -22.42
C THR A 377 -27.66 -15.98 -22.91
N ALA A 378 -26.32 -15.98 -22.87
CA ALA A 378 -25.50 -17.09 -23.31
C ALA A 378 -25.11 -18.03 -22.16
N GLY A 379 -25.18 -17.57 -20.91
CA GLY A 379 -24.80 -18.37 -19.74
C GLY A 379 -24.65 -17.56 -18.47
N ALA A 380 -23.96 -18.13 -17.48
CA ALA A 380 -23.66 -17.46 -16.23
C ALA A 380 -22.22 -17.71 -15.80
N VAL A 381 -21.58 -16.69 -15.23
CA VAL A 381 -20.21 -16.74 -14.72
C VAL A 381 -20.22 -16.40 -13.23
N THR A 382 -19.51 -17.18 -12.42
CA THR A 382 -19.25 -16.84 -11.02
C THR A 382 -17.89 -16.18 -10.92
N VAL A 383 -17.87 -14.95 -10.43
CA VAL A 383 -16.68 -14.09 -10.32
C VAL A 383 -16.36 -13.88 -8.84
N PRO A 384 -15.15 -14.24 -8.38
CA PRO A 384 -14.68 -13.85 -7.05
C PRO A 384 -14.72 -12.32 -6.88
N ALA A 385 -15.18 -11.82 -5.75
CA ALA A 385 -15.34 -10.38 -5.56
C ALA A 385 -13.99 -9.62 -5.58
N ALA A 386 -12.89 -10.29 -5.24
CA ALA A 386 -11.54 -9.73 -5.38
C ALA A 386 -11.13 -9.52 -6.85
N GLU A 387 -11.59 -10.40 -7.76
CA GLU A 387 -11.39 -10.24 -9.20
C GLU A 387 -12.27 -9.10 -9.73
N LEU A 388 -13.54 -9.05 -9.33
CA LEU A 388 -14.48 -7.98 -9.69
C LEU A 388 -13.94 -6.60 -9.23
N LYS A 389 -13.60 -6.51 -7.94
CA LYS A 389 -12.43 -5.84 -7.38
C LYS A 389 -11.56 -5.06 -8.35
N ALA A 390 -10.53 -5.80 -8.76
CA ALA A 390 -9.43 -5.36 -9.59
C ALA A 390 -9.89 -5.01 -11.01
N ALA A 391 -10.76 -5.83 -11.60
CA ALA A 391 -11.21 -5.66 -12.98
C ALA A 391 -12.00 -4.36 -13.20
N LEU A 392 -12.78 -3.93 -12.21
CA LEU A 392 -13.67 -2.76 -12.32
C LEU A 392 -13.18 -1.53 -11.56
N GLY A 393 -12.02 -1.64 -10.90
CA GLY A 393 -11.44 -0.57 -10.09
C GLY A 393 -12.35 -0.14 -8.94
N LEU A 394 -13.02 -1.09 -8.27
CA LEU A 394 -13.86 -0.76 -7.10
C LEU A 394 -12.97 -0.38 -5.92
N LYS A 395 -13.48 0.52 -5.07
CA LYS A 395 -12.78 0.92 -3.83
C LYS A 395 -12.63 -0.26 -2.86
N GLU A 396 -13.69 -1.06 -2.75
CA GLU A 396 -13.80 -2.23 -1.88
C GLU A 396 -14.81 -3.22 -2.51
N ARG A 397 -14.71 -4.49 -2.13
CA ARG A 397 -15.72 -5.55 -2.20
C ARG A 397 -16.81 -5.49 -1.10
N TRP A 398 -16.81 -4.49 -0.22
CA TRP A 398 -17.92 -4.19 0.70
C TRP A 398 -18.99 -3.37 0.00
N PHE A 399 -19.90 -4.05 -0.69
CA PHE A 399 -20.99 -3.39 -1.39
C PHE A 399 -22.29 -4.20 -1.37
N THR A 400 -23.38 -3.51 -1.74
CA THR A 400 -24.65 -4.11 -2.10
C THR A 400 -25.10 -3.63 -3.48
N LEU A 401 -25.94 -4.44 -4.14
CA LEU A 401 -26.56 -4.11 -5.41
C LEU A 401 -27.83 -3.28 -5.12
N VAL A 402 -27.85 -2.03 -5.58
CA VAL A 402 -28.99 -1.11 -5.33
C VAL A 402 -30.03 -1.20 -6.46
N GLY A 403 -29.65 -1.73 -7.62
CA GLY A 403 -30.53 -1.94 -8.76
C GLY A 403 -29.82 -1.75 -10.09
N ALA A 404 -30.59 -1.83 -11.18
CA ALA A 404 -30.13 -1.50 -12.52
C ALA A 404 -30.98 -0.38 -13.14
N ARG A 405 -30.36 0.52 -13.91
CA ARG A 405 -31.04 1.66 -14.56
C ARG A 405 -30.64 1.76 -16.01
N ARG A 406 -31.61 1.90 -16.94
CA ARG A 406 -31.29 2.09 -18.37
C ARG A 406 -30.38 3.28 -18.60
N ARG A 407 -29.45 3.12 -19.54
CA ARG A 407 -28.56 4.12 -20.13
C ARG A 407 -29.28 4.66 -21.36
N TRP A 408 -29.40 5.97 -21.42
CA TRP A 408 -30.02 6.66 -22.55
C TRP A 408 -28.98 6.92 -23.63
#